data_AF-A0A3R6NAC2-F1
#
_entry.id   AF-A0A3R6NAC2-F1
#
_cell.length_a   1.000
_cell.length_b   1.000
_cell.length_c   1.000
_cell.angle_alpha   90.00
_cell.angle_beta   90.00
_cell.angle_gamma   90.00
#
_symmetry.space_group_name_H-M   'P 1'
#
loop_
_entity.id
_entity.type
_entity.pdbx_description
1 polymer ?
#
loop_
_entity_poly.entity_id
_entity_poly.type
_entity_poly.pdbx_seq_one_letter_code
_entity_poly.pdbx_strand_id
1 'polypeptide(L)' 'MENRFIRAEDVAQELNVSKPYAYKLIRQLNEELKAKGFITIAGRVNRQYFYERLYGAGKGEM' A
#
# COMPACT_ATOMS: atom_id res chain seq x y z
N MET A 1 -9.14 -13.17 11.68
CA MET A 1 -7.83 -12.49 11.59
C MET A 1 -7.81 -11.70 10.30
N GLU A 2 -7.74 -10.37 10.40
CA GLU A 2 -7.61 -9.54 9.20
C GLU A 2 -6.26 -9.78 8.53
N ASN A 3 -6.28 -9.84 7.19
CA ASN A 3 -5.07 -9.97 6.41
C ASN A 3 -4.25 -8.68 6.53
N ARG A 4 -3.04 -8.79 7.10
CA ARG A 4 -2.11 -7.65 7.29
C ARG A 4 -1.59 -7.07 5.98
N PHE A 5 -1.84 -7.74 4.86
CA PHE A 5 -1.45 -7.28 3.53
C PHE A 5 -2.68 -6.91 2.70
N ILE A 6 -2.55 -5.85 1.92
CA ILE A 6 -3.51 -5.43 0.91
C ILE A 6 -3.02 -5.87 -0.48
N ARG A 7 -3.92 -6.38 -1.31
CA ARG A 7 -3.63 -6.83 -2.68
C ARG A 7 -4.02 -5.78 -3.72
N ALA A 8 -3.61 -5.98 -4.96
CA ALA A 8 -3.94 -5.07 -6.06
C ALA A 8 -5.46 -4.92 -6.26
N GLU A 9 -6.23 -6.00 -6.05
CA GLU A 9 -7.69 -5.95 -6.12
C GLU A 9 -8.27 -5.02 -5.04
N ASP A 10 -7.83 -5.18 -3.80
CA ASP A 10 -8.28 -4.35 -2.68
C ASP A 10 -7.89 -2.88 -2.91
N VAL A 11 -6.65 -2.61 -3.34
CA VAL A 11 -6.17 -1.25 -3.66
C VAL A 11 -6.98 -0.62 -4.80
N ALA A 12 -7.30 -1.41 -5.84
CA ALA A 12 -8.10 -0.94 -6.96
C ALA A 12 -9.51 -0.54 -6.51
N GLN A 13 -10.13 -1.33 -5.64
CA GLN A 13 -11.44 -1.03 -5.08
C GLN A 13 -11.40 0.19 -4.14
N GLU A 14 -10.45 0.21 -3.21
CA GLU A 14 -10.28 1.28 -2.21
C GLU A 14 -10.09 2.65 -2.87
N LEU A 15 -9.25 2.72 -3.90
CA LEU A 15 -8.91 3.98 -4.57
C LEU A 15 -9.77 4.26 -5.80
N ASN A 16 -10.70 3.35 -6.15
CA ASN A 16 -11.51 3.39 -7.37
C ASN A 16 -10.66 3.59 -8.64
N VAL A 17 -9.60 2.79 -8.77
CA VAL A 17 -8.64 2.82 -9.89
C VAL A 17 -8.59 1.49 -10.62
N SER A 18 -8.00 1.48 -11.82
CA SER A 18 -7.81 0.24 -12.57
C SER A 18 -6.83 -0.72 -11.87
N LYS A 19 -7.04 -2.03 -12.03
CA LYS A 19 -6.11 -3.06 -11.51
C LYS A 19 -4.65 -2.85 -11.95
N PRO A 20 -4.35 -2.52 -13.23
CA PRO A 20 -2.97 -2.24 -13.64
C PRO A 20 -2.36 -1.06 -12.88
N TYR A 21 -3.15 -0.02 -12.57
CA TYR A 21 -2.69 1.12 -11.79
C TYR A 21 -2.42 0.72 -10.33
N ALA A 22 -3.29 -0.08 -9.73
CA ALA A 22 -3.07 -0.63 -8.39
C ALA A 22 -1.77 -1.46 -8.30
N TYR A 23 -1.46 -2.27 -9.31
CA TYR A 23 -0.18 -3.00 -9.38
C TYR A 23 1.04 -2.05 -9.45
N LYS A 24 0.95 -0.97 -10.24
CA LYS A 24 2.01 0.06 -10.30
C LYS A 24 2.21 0.73 -8.93
N LEU A 25 1.13 1.07 -8.26
CA LEU A 25 1.18 1.70 -6.93
C LEU A 25 1.81 0.75 -5.88
N ILE A 26 1.36 -0.51 -5.83
CA ILE A 26 1.95 -1.50 -4.92
C ILE A 26 3.45 -1.70 -5.18
N ARG A 27 3.86 -1.71 -6.45
CA ARG A 27 5.27 -1.80 -6.81
C ARG A 27 6.06 -0.61 -6.26
N GLN A 28 5.57 0.60 -6.44
CA GLN A 28 6.20 1.82 -5.90
C GLN A 28 6.32 1.76 -4.37
N LEU A 29 5.25 1.38 -3.66
CA LEU A 29 5.28 1.26 -2.20
C LEU A 29 6.27 0.19 -1.72
N ASN A 30 6.37 -0.92 -2.44
CA ASN A 30 7.37 -1.94 -2.15
C ASN A 30 8.80 -1.45 -2.44
N GLU A 31 9.02 -0.65 -3.48
CA GLU A 31 10.33 -0.05 -3.75
C GLU A 31 10.73 0.91 -2.61
N GLU A 32 9.80 1.72 -2.09
CA GLU A 32 10.04 2.56 -0.90
C GLU A 32 10.38 1.72 0.34
N LEU A 33 9.64 0.64 0.60
CA LEU A 33 9.89 -0.25 1.73
C LEU A 33 11.24 -0.97 1.61
N LYS A 34 11.61 -1.42 0.41
CA LYS A 34 12.94 -1.99 0.15
C LYS A 34 14.04 -0.98 0.43
N ALA A 35 13.88 0.27 0.01
CA ALA A 35 14.84 1.34 0.27
C ALA A 35 15.02 1.62 1.78
N LYS A 36 13.97 1.41 2.58
CA LYS A 36 14.01 1.47 4.05
C LYS A 36 14.56 0.20 4.73
N GLY A 37 14.96 -0.81 3.96
CA GLY A 37 15.50 -2.07 4.47
C GLY A 37 14.46 -3.13 4.85
N PHE A 38 13.18 -2.93 4.50
CA PHE A 38 12.14 -3.92 4.77
C PHE A 38 12.08 -5.01 3.68
N ILE A 39 11.63 -6.19 4.08
CA ILE A 39 11.25 -7.26 3.16
C ILE A 39 9.89 -6.94 2.55
N THR A 40 9.76 -7.15 1.25
CA THR A 40 8.53 -6.86 0.47
C THR A 40 8.10 -8.05 -0.36
N ILE A 41 6.81 -8.14 -0.66
CA ILE A 41 6.22 -9.23 -1.45
C ILE A 41 5.60 -8.64 -2.72
N ALA A 42 5.97 -9.16 -3.89
CA ALA A 42 5.38 -8.69 -5.14
C ALA A 42 3.85 -8.85 -5.15
N GLY A 43 3.15 -7.82 -5.63
CA GLY A 43 1.67 -7.80 -5.70
C GLY A 43 0.95 -7.60 -4.37
N ARG A 44 1.67 -7.39 -3.27
CA ARG A 44 1.09 -7.09 -1.95
C ARG A 44 1.89 -6.01 -1.23
N VAL A 45 1.25 -5.26 -0.35
CA VAL A 45 1.93 -4.32 0.54
C VAL A 45 1.30 -4.39 1.93
N ASN A 46 2.06 -4.06 2.97
CA ASN A 46 1.52 -3.99 4.32
C ASN A 46 0.38 -2.95 4.36
N ARG A 47 -0.78 -3.36 4.89
CA ARG A 47 -2.00 -2.53 4.92
C ARG A 47 -1.79 -1.24 5.72
N GLN A 48 -1.10 -1.32 6.85
CA GLN A 48 -0.78 -0.13 7.67
C GLN A 48 0.07 0.86 6.87
N TYR A 49 1.13 0.37 6.21
CA TYR A 49 2.00 1.22 5.40
C TYR A 49 1.25 1.88 4.25
N PHE A 50 0.36 1.15 3.59
CA PHE A 50 -0.50 1.70 2.53
C PHE A 50 -1.34 2.88 3.04
N TYR A 51 -2.05 2.71 4.17
CA TYR A 51 -2.87 3.78 4.75
C TYR A 51 -2.05 4.96 5.26
N GLU A 52 -0.95 4.70 5.96
CA GLU A 52 -0.02 5.74 6.42
C GLU A 52 0.51 6.58 5.25
N ARG A 53 0.89 5.93 4.16
CA ARG A 53 1.51 6.60 3.02
C ARG A 53 0.54 7.44 2.19
N LEU A 54 -0.72 7.03 2.10
CA LEU A 54 -1.74 7.70 1.28
C LEU A 54 -2.58 8.71 2.07
N TYR A 55 -2.90 8.40 3.32
CA TYR A 55 -3.79 9.22 4.14
C TYR A 55 -3.08 9.87 5.33
N GLY A 56 -1.76 9.67 5.44
CA GLY A 56 -0.92 10.39 6.40
C GLY A 56 -1.24 10.08 7.86
N ALA A 57 -1.74 8.88 8.18
CA ALA A 57 -2.30 8.54 9.49
C ALA A 57 -1.45 9.07 10.66
N GLY A 58 -1.83 10.24 11.19
CA GLY A 58 -1.36 10.79 12.46
C GLY A 58 -0.52 12.08 12.49
N LYS A 59 -0.45 12.95 11.47
CA LYS A 59 0.12 14.31 11.67
C LYS A 59 -0.72 15.47 11.10
N GLY A 60 -1.58 16.01 11.98
CA GLY A 60 -2.24 17.34 11.96
C GLY A 60 -3.46 17.43 11.03
N GLU A 61 -4.67 17.83 11.43
CA GLU A 61 -5.08 18.84 12.42
C GLU A 61 -6.44 18.48 13.07
N MET A 62 -6.46 18.44 14.41
CA MET A 62 -7.54 18.96 15.27
C MET A 62 -6.88 19.99 16.17
#